data_AF-A0A2T1EMD3-F1
#
_entry.id   AF-A0A2T1EMD3-F1
#
_cell.length_a   1.000
_cell.length_b   1.000
_cell.length_c   1.000
_cell.angle_alpha   90.00
_cell.angle_beta   90.00
_cell.angle_gamma   90.00
#
_symmetry.space_group_name_H-M   'P 1'
#
loop_
_entity.id
_entity.type
_entity.pdbx_description
1 polymer ?
#
loop_
_entity_poly.entity_id
_entity_poly.type
_entity_poly.pdbx_seq_one_letter_code
_entity_poly.pdbx_strand_id
1 'polypeptide(L)'
;MLDPESKLDHEAYLTALEQLMAPVLPPLLATERLSCRVPSKEHQALKVWCKAQGLPLSDYVRARLYDQPLPKRPHKERVSPLEQHVLVALNRLGNNLNQTVRRLYRQEHPSLNEVDRELLQTIQAQLKDIQRQLRTE
;
A
#
# COMPACT_ATOMS: atom_id res chain seq x y z
N MET A 1 13.86 22.89 -36.32
CA MET A 1 14.94 23.29 -35.39
C MET A 1 14.26 23.75 -34.13
N LEU A 2 14.34 22.97 -33.06
CA LEU A 2 13.92 23.36 -31.71
C LEU A 2 15.19 23.75 -30.97
N ASP A 3 15.21 24.94 -30.39
CA ASP A 3 16.37 25.54 -29.74
C ASP A 3 16.96 24.62 -28.64
N PRO A 4 18.29 24.49 -28.54
CA PRO A 4 18.95 23.58 -27.61
C PRO A 4 19.05 24.10 -26.17
N GLU A 5 18.51 25.28 -25.84
CA GLU A 5 18.70 25.94 -24.54
C GLU A 5 17.65 25.59 -23.46
N SER A 6 16.70 24.68 -23.72
CA SER A 6 15.63 24.38 -22.76
C SER A 6 15.97 23.31 -21.71
N LYS A 7 17.23 22.90 -21.58
CA LYS A 7 17.70 22.05 -20.48
C LYS A 7 18.31 22.92 -19.38
N LEU A 8 17.49 23.82 -18.82
CA LEU A 8 17.77 24.29 -17.47
C LEU A 8 17.77 23.04 -16.59
N ASP A 9 18.92 22.72 -15.99
CA ASP A 9 19.13 21.50 -15.21
C ASP A 9 17.96 21.29 -14.25
N HIS A 10 17.15 20.26 -14.54
CA HIS A 10 15.95 19.98 -13.76
C HIS A 10 16.29 19.78 -12.29
N GLU A 11 17.50 19.25 -12.01
CA GLU A 11 18.09 19.14 -10.68
C GLU A 11 18.31 20.51 -10.03
N ALA A 12 18.87 21.50 -10.75
CA ALA A 12 19.08 22.84 -10.22
C ALA A 12 17.76 23.54 -9.86
N TYR A 13 16.70 23.31 -10.66
CA TYR A 13 15.35 23.80 -10.36
C TYR A 13 14.76 23.15 -9.10
N LEU A 14 14.93 21.83 -8.92
CA LEU A 14 14.49 21.11 -7.73
C LEU A 14 15.24 21.57 -6.47
N THR A 15 16.56 21.75 -6.56
CA THR A 15 17.37 22.27 -5.46
C THR A 15 16.97 23.69 -5.05
N ALA A 16 16.68 24.56 -6.03
CA ALA A 16 16.21 25.91 -5.75
C ALA A 16 14.83 25.90 -5.05
N LEU A 17 13.92 25.02 -5.48
CA LEU A 17 12.62 24.82 -4.83
C LEU A 17 12.76 24.31 -3.39
N GLU A 18 13.62 23.33 -3.15
CA GLU A 18 13.88 22.80 -1.80
C GLU A 18 14.42 23.88 -0.85
N GLN A 19 15.33 24.73 -1.33
CA GLN A 19 15.87 25.86 -0.55
C GLN A 19 14.79 26.90 -0.22
N LEU A 20 13.89 27.18 -1.17
CA LEU A 20 12.80 28.14 -1.00
C LEU A 20 11.74 27.62 -0.03
N MET A 21 11.53 26.30 0.00
CA MET A 21 10.57 25.64 0.88
C MET A 21 11.14 25.24 2.25
N ALA A 22 12.46 25.22 2.43
CA ALA A 22 13.15 24.87 3.67
C ALA A 22 12.62 25.57 4.96
N PRO A 23 12.26 26.88 4.97
CA PRO A 23 11.75 27.53 6.18
C PRO A 23 10.28 27.19 6.49
N VAL A 24 9.54 26.62 5.54
CA VAL A 24 8.11 26.26 5.69
C VAL A 24 7.95 24.77 5.96
N LEU A 25 8.87 23.95 5.47
CA LEU A 25 8.88 22.52 5.72
C LEU A 25 9.20 22.26 7.19
N PRO A 26 8.41 21.42 7.90
CA PRO A 26 8.80 20.99 9.23
C PRO A 26 10.19 20.35 9.13
N PRO A 27 11.08 20.55 10.13
CA PRO A 27 12.39 19.94 10.11
C PRO A 27 12.20 18.43 9.90
N LEU A 28 12.99 17.85 8.98
CA LEU A 28 13.08 16.41 8.83
C LEU A 28 13.54 15.84 10.16
N LEU A 29 12.59 15.50 11.03
CA LEU A 29 12.87 14.79 12.26
C LEU A 29 13.56 13.51 11.83
N ALA A 30 14.85 13.40 12.13
CA ALA A 30 15.62 12.19 11.88
C ALA A 30 14.86 11.06 12.55
N THR A 31 14.12 10.30 11.75
CA THR A 31 13.25 9.26 12.27
C THR A 31 14.15 8.06 12.45
N GLU A 32 14.88 8.01 13.56
CA GLU A 32 15.69 6.85 13.90
C GLU A 32 14.78 5.62 13.92
N ARG A 33 15.05 4.71 12.98
CA ARG A 33 14.26 3.50 12.83
C ARG A 33 14.84 2.43 13.75
N LEU A 34 14.23 2.27 14.91
CA LEU A 34 14.54 1.18 15.82
C LEU A 34 13.82 -0.11 15.37
N SER A 35 14.57 -1.21 15.26
CA SER A 35 14.01 -2.53 14.97
C SER A 35 14.52 -3.54 15.99
N CYS A 36 13.61 -4.27 16.62
CA CYS A 36 13.94 -5.37 17.52
C CYS A 36 13.24 -6.66 17.07
N ARG A 37 13.84 -7.82 17.38
CA ARG A 37 13.20 -9.12 17.19
C ARG A 37 12.47 -9.49 18.47
N VAL A 38 11.21 -9.87 18.33
CA VAL A 38 10.36 -10.31 19.43
C VAL A 38 9.78 -11.69 19.07
N PRO A 39 9.77 -12.65 20.00
CA PRO A 39 9.12 -13.93 19.78
C PRO A 39 7.64 -13.77 19.38
N SER A 40 7.17 -14.56 18.41
CA SER A 40 5.82 -14.43 17.85
C SER A 40 4.72 -14.49 18.92
N LYS A 41 4.90 -15.35 19.93
CA LYS A 41 3.95 -15.52 21.04
C LYS A 41 3.82 -14.25 21.90
N GLU A 42 4.95 -13.64 22.24
CA GLU A 42 5.00 -12.42 23.05
C GLU A 42 4.46 -11.22 22.26
N HIS A 43 4.83 -11.10 20.99
CA HIS A 43 4.31 -10.05 20.11
C HIS A 43 2.78 -10.13 19.97
N GLN A 44 2.22 -11.33 19.83
CA GLN A 44 0.77 -11.53 19.79
C GLN A 44 0.10 -11.19 21.13
N ALA A 45 0.65 -11.67 22.25
CA ALA A 45 0.11 -11.37 23.58
C ALA A 45 0.09 -9.85 23.85
N LEU A 46 1.19 -9.16 23.52
CA LEU A 46 1.30 -7.71 23.67
C LEU A 46 0.32 -6.97 22.77
N LYS A 47 0.15 -7.41 21.52
CA LYS A 47 -0.81 -6.83 20.58
C LYS A 47 -2.25 -6.98 21.06
N VAL A 48 -2.61 -8.14 21.63
CA VAL A 48 -3.95 -8.38 22.21
C VAL A 48 -4.18 -7.49 23.43
N TRP A 49 -3.19 -7.38 24.32
CA TRP A 49 -3.28 -6.52 25.50
C TRP A 49 -3.44 -5.03 25.10
N CYS A 50 -2.63 -4.53 24.17
CA CYS A 50 -2.74 -3.15 23.68
C CYS A 50 -4.12 -2.89 23.06
N LYS A 51 -4.65 -3.85 22.28
CA LYS A 51 -5.98 -3.77 21.70
C LYS A 51 -7.09 -3.70 22.76
N ALA A 52 -6.98 -4.49 23.83
CA ALA A 52 -7.92 -4.44 24.96
C ALA A 52 -7.93 -3.06 25.63
N GLN A 53 -6.76 -2.43 25.76
CA GLN A 53 -6.59 -1.08 26.29
C GLN A 53 -6.93 0.04 25.29
N GLY A 54 -7.28 -0.29 24.04
CA GLY A 54 -7.58 0.69 22.99
C GLY A 54 -6.37 1.48 22.49
N LEU A 55 -5.16 0.95 22.68
CA LEU A 55 -3.88 1.57 22.31
C LEU A 55 -3.28 0.83 21.10
N PRO A 56 -2.72 1.54 20.11
CA PRO A 56 -1.93 0.89 19.07
C PRO A 56 -0.58 0.45 19.65
N LEU A 57 -0.09 -0.71 19.18
CA LEU A 57 1.16 -1.29 19.67
C LEU A 57 2.36 -0.32 19.50
N SER A 58 2.39 0.46 18.42
CA SER A 58 3.42 1.46 18.18
C SER A 58 3.48 2.55 19.25
N ASP A 59 2.33 3.02 19.72
CA ASP A 59 2.29 4.11 20.70
C ASP A 59 2.66 3.58 22.08
N TYR A 60 2.28 2.34 22.39
CA TYR A 60 2.76 1.65 23.58
C TYR A 60 4.29 1.51 23.57
N VAL A 61 4.86 1.04 22.47
CA VAL A 61 6.32 0.86 22.34
C VAL A 61 7.03 2.21 22.44
N ARG A 62 6.55 3.27 21.76
CA ARG A 62 7.14 4.62 21.86
C ARG A 62 7.06 5.17 23.28
N ALA A 63 5.90 5.05 23.93
CA ALA A 63 5.72 5.52 25.31
C ALA A 63 6.72 4.85 26.27
N ARG A 64 6.99 3.55 26.07
CA ARG A 64 7.97 2.80 26.85
C ARG A 64 9.42 3.09 26.50
N LEU A 65 9.73 3.38 25.25
CA LEU A 65 11.10 3.71 24.83
C LEU A 65 11.53 5.13 25.23
N TYR A 66 10.59 6.07 25.26
CA TYR A 66 10.87 7.48 25.52
C TYR A 66 10.39 7.96 26.90
N ASP A 67 9.96 7.05 27.77
CA ASP A 67 9.35 7.35 29.08
C ASP A 67 8.24 8.41 29.01
N GLN A 68 7.47 8.38 27.92
CA GLN A 68 6.37 9.30 27.69
C GLN A 68 5.06 8.73 28.25
N PRO A 69 4.14 9.57 28.73
CA PRO A 69 2.83 9.11 29.14
C PRO A 69 2.07 8.52 27.94
N LEU A 70 1.37 7.41 28.17
CA LEU A 70 0.48 6.84 27.17
C LEU A 70 -0.56 7.89 26.74
N PRO A 71 -0.90 7.98 25.43
CA PRO A 71 -1.88 8.94 24.96
C PRO A 71 -3.22 8.72 25.68
N LYS A 72 -3.71 9.76 26.37
CA LYS A 72 -4.94 9.73 27.19
C LYS A 72 -6.22 9.56 26.34
N ARG A 73 -6.14 9.79 25.03
CA ARG A 73 -7.27 9.64 24.14
C ARG A 73 -7.29 8.20 23.63
N PRO A 74 -8.32 7.39 23.93
CA PRO A 74 -8.58 6.23 23.10
C PRO A 74 -8.70 6.75 21.66
N HIS A 75 -7.97 6.14 20.73
CA HIS A 75 -7.97 6.57 19.33
C HIS A 75 -9.42 6.74 18.89
N LYS A 76 -9.77 7.98 18.47
CA LYS A 76 -11.12 8.35 18.07
C LYS A 76 -11.60 7.37 17.00
N GLU A 77 -12.78 6.81 17.25
CA GLU A 77 -13.52 5.87 16.41
C GLU A 77 -12.71 4.64 16.00
N ARG A 78 -12.92 3.56 16.77
CA ARG A 78 -12.69 2.21 16.29
C ARG A 78 -13.56 2.03 15.05
N VAL A 79 -12.97 2.27 13.88
CA VAL A 79 -13.49 1.81 12.59
C VAL A 79 -13.97 0.38 12.84
N SER A 80 -15.26 0.15 12.65
CA SER A 80 -15.87 -1.15 12.91
C SER A 80 -15.06 -2.23 12.18
N PRO A 81 -14.92 -3.45 12.72
CA PRO A 81 -14.25 -4.54 12.00
C PRO A 81 -14.77 -4.72 10.57
N LEU A 82 -16.07 -4.45 10.35
CA LEU A 82 -16.69 -4.43 9.03
C LEU A 82 -16.15 -3.30 8.15
N GLU A 83 -16.13 -2.07 8.66
CA GLU A 83 -15.59 -0.90 7.94
C GLU A 83 -14.10 -1.10 7.62
N GLN A 84 -13.33 -1.70 8.54
CA GLN A 84 -11.94 -2.04 8.30
C GLN A 84 -11.79 -3.06 7.17
N HIS A 85 -12.66 -4.06 7.12
CA HIS A 85 -12.69 -5.04 6.03
C HIS A 85 -13.02 -4.37 4.67
N VAL A 86 -14.00 -3.48 4.67
CA VAL A 86 -14.40 -2.71 3.48
C VAL A 86 -13.26 -1.80 3.00
N LEU A 87 -12.59 -1.08 3.91
CA LEU A 87 -11.44 -0.24 3.56
C LEU A 87 -10.27 -1.06 3.01
N VAL A 88 -9.99 -2.23 3.58
CA VAL A 88 -8.96 -3.13 3.07
C VAL A 88 -9.32 -3.63 1.66
N ALA A 89 -10.58 -3.99 1.43
CA ALA A 89 -11.06 -4.41 0.11
C ALA A 89 -10.97 -3.28 -0.92
N LEU A 90 -11.40 -2.06 -0.56
CA LEU A 90 -11.30 -0.87 -1.40
C LEU A 90 -9.85 -0.55 -1.76
N ASN A 91 -8.94 -0.62 -0.79
CA ASN A 91 -7.51 -0.39 -1.04
C ASN A 91 -6.92 -1.43 -2.01
N ARG A 92 -7.32 -2.71 -1.88
CA ARG A 92 -6.92 -3.76 -2.83
C ARG A 92 -7.43 -3.49 -4.24
N LEU A 93 -8.69 -3.09 -4.38
CA LEU A 93 -9.28 -2.71 -5.67
C LEU A 93 -8.55 -1.52 -6.29
N GLY A 94 -8.32 -0.46 -5.50
CA GLY A 94 -7.59 0.72 -5.94
C GLY A 94 -6.17 0.38 -6.41
N ASN A 95 -5.43 -0.43 -5.65
CA ASN A 95 -4.09 -0.86 -6.02
C ASN A 95 -4.07 -1.67 -7.33
N ASN A 96 -5.01 -2.62 -7.49
CA ASN A 96 -5.11 -3.41 -8.72
C ASN A 96 -5.42 -2.53 -9.93
N LEU A 97 -6.37 -1.59 -9.79
CA LEU A 97 -6.72 -0.66 -10.85
C LEU A 97 -5.53 0.23 -11.22
N ASN A 98 -4.81 0.74 -10.23
CA ASN A 98 -3.63 1.58 -10.44
C ASN A 98 -2.49 0.81 -11.13
N GLN A 99 -2.31 -0.48 -10.81
CA GLN A 99 -1.37 -1.36 -11.50
C GLN A 99 -1.78 -1.58 -12.97
N THR A 100 -3.06 -1.85 -13.24
CA THR A 100 -3.57 -2.02 -14.61
C THR A 100 -3.39 -0.75 -15.43
N VAL A 101 -3.72 0.42 -14.88
CA VAL A 101 -3.52 1.71 -15.55
C VAL A 101 -2.03 1.94 -15.83
N ARG A 102 -1.14 1.66 -14.87
CA ARG A 102 0.30 1.77 -15.08
C ARG A 102 0.82 0.82 -16.15
N ARG A 103 0.30 -0.41 -16.24
CA ARG A 103 0.64 -1.37 -17.30
C ARG A 103 0.18 -0.91 -18.67
N LEU A 104 -1.07 -0.42 -18.77
CA LEU A 104 -1.62 0.15 -20.00
C LEU A 104 -0.81 1.37 -20.46
N TYR A 105 -0.47 2.27 -19.54
CA TYR A 105 0.31 3.47 -19.85
C TYR A 105 1.72 3.13 -20.35
N ARG A 106 2.33 2.06 -19.84
CA ARG A 106 3.65 1.58 -20.30
C ARG A 106 3.60 0.77 -21.59
N GLN A 107 2.41 0.54 -22.17
CA GLN A 107 2.22 -0.41 -23.27
C GLN A 107 2.83 -1.80 -22.96
N GLU A 108 2.95 -2.14 -21.68
CA GLU A 108 3.25 -3.49 -21.22
C GLU A 108 2.00 -4.32 -21.46
N HIS A 109 1.75 -4.65 -22.72
CA HIS A 109 0.87 -5.74 -23.04
C HIS A 109 1.44 -6.97 -22.35
N PRO A 110 0.65 -7.69 -21.51
CA PRO A 110 1.11 -8.96 -21.03
C PRO A 110 1.43 -9.80 -22.26
N SER A 111 2.71 -10.10 -22.48
CA SER A 111 3.11 -11.12 -23.43
C SER A 111 2.54 -12.41 -22.86
N LEU A 112 1.39 -12.85 -23.38
CA LEU A 112 0.82 -14.15 -23.07
C LEU A 112 1.91 -15.18 -23.36
N ASN A 113 2.52 -15.72 -22.30
CA ASN A 113 3.45 -16.82 -22.41
C ASN A 113 2.67 -18.07 -22.88
N GLU A 114 3.37 -19.09 -23.38
CA GLU A 114 2.71 -20.27 -23.93
C GLU A 114 1.77 -20.95 -22.92
N VAL A 115 2.13 -20.94 -21.64
CA VAL A 115 1.32 -21.49 -20.54
C VAL A 115 0.00 -20.73 -20.37
N ASP A 116 0.03 -19.39 -20.41
CA ASP A 116 -1.17 -18.56 -20.32
C ASP A 116 -2.10 -18.81 -21.53
N ARG A 117 -1.53 -19.06 -22.72
CA ARG A 117 -2.31 -19.38 -23.92
C ARG A 117 -2.98 -20.74 -23.83
N GLU A 118 -2.27 -21.77 -23.37
CA GLU A 118 -2.82 -23.12 -23.17
C GLU A 118 -3.94 -23.12 -22.11
N LEU A 119 -3.75 -22.39 -21.02
CA LEU A 119 -4.77 -22.24 -19.99
C LEU A 119 -6.02 -21.55 -20.54
N LEU A 120 -5.85 -20.46 -21.29
CA LEU A 120 -6.98 -19.74 -21.90
C LEU A 120 -7.72 -20.60 -22.92
N GLN A 121 -7.01 -21.42 -23.71
CA GLN A 121 -7.64 -22.37 -24.64
C GLN A 121 -8.46 -23.43 -23.89
N THR A 122 -7.93 -23.94 -22.78
CA THR A 122 -8.62 -24.93 -21.93
C THR A 122 -9.90 -24.34 -21.34
N ILE A 123 -9.82 -23.13 -20.77
CA ILE A 123 -10.98 -22.41 -20.23
C ILE A 123 -12.02 -22.16 -21.32
N GLN A 124 -11.58 -21.76 -22.52
CA GLN A 124 -12.48 -21.50 -23.64
C GLN A 124 -13.19 -22.78 -24.11
N ALA A 125 -12.50 -23.93 -24.13
CA ALA A 125 -13.11 -25.21 -24.46
C ALA A 125 -14.18 -25.62 -23.44
N GLN A 126 -13.86 -25.53 -22.14
CA GLN A 126 -14.80 -25.84 -21.07
C GLN A 126 -16.04 -24.95 -21.10
N LEU A 127 -15.89 -23.65 -21.36
CA LEU A 127 -17.02 -22.74 -21.49
C LEU A 127 -17.92 -23.07 -22.69
N LYS A 128 -17.35 -23.51 -23.81
CA LYS A 128 -18.12 -23.96 -24.98
C LYS A 128 -18.90 -25.23 -24.68
N ASP A 129 -18.32 -26.16 -23.93
CA ASP A 129 -18.99 -27.41 -23.55
C ASP A 129 -20.15 -27.13 -22.58
N ILE A 130 -19.94 -26.27 -21.57
CA ILE A 130 -21.01 -25.80 -20.68
C ILE A 130 -22.12 -25.11 -21.49
N GLN A 131 -21.75 -24.25 -22.44
CA GLN A 131 -22.73 -23.55 -23.28
C GLN A 131 -23.54 -24.50 -24.18
N ARG A 132 -22.93 -25.61 -24.64
CA ARG A 132 -23.62 -26.65 -25.38
C ARG A 132 -24.60 -27.42 -24.50
N GLN A 133 -24.17 -27.82 -23.30
CA GLN A 133 -25.02 -28.52 -22.33
C GLN A 133 -26.27 -27.69 -22.00
N LEU A 134 -26.11 -26.40 -21.76
CA LEU A 134 -27.22 -25.45 -21.48
C LEU A 134 -28.14 -25.17 -22.68
N ARG A 135 -27.80 -25.62 -23.90
CA ARG A 135 -28.64 -25.47 -25.11
C ARG A 135 -29.37 -26.75 -25.50
N THR A 136 -29.05 -27.87 -24.85
CA THR A 136 -29.67 -29.20 -25.07
C THR A 136 -30.74 -29.53 -24.03
N GLU A 137 -30.99 -28.62 -23.08
CA GLU A 137 -32.20 -28.56 -22.23
C GLU A 137 -33.16 -27.50 -22.78
#